data_AF-A0A7S3CAZ5-F1
#
_entry.id   AF-A0A7S3CAZ5-F1
#
_cell.length_a   1.000
_cell.length_b   1.000
_cell.length_c   1.000
_cell.angle_alpha   90.00
_cell.angle_beta   90.00
_cell.angle_gamma   90.00
#
_symmetry.space_group_name_H-M   'P 1'
#
loop_
_entity.id
_entity.type
_entity.pdbx_description
1 polymer ?
#
loop_
_entity_poly.entity_id
_entity_poly.type
_entity_poly.pdbx_seq_one_letter_code
_entity_poly.pdbx_strand_id
1 'polypeptide(L)'
;VAPLTHANFYATDAEGKGTTVYYFRHDFWRSISKHYLAGLCGAAPGSIRGPMLEQVKACDFAEAVKKNKLGVTHVRLLPKGKGMRLISNQSKATEIDLPEPYSGNIGQLVRPPINASLREAFCVIQHEIRAVPGILGASCFSDKDIYEKLGAFLRDHKARGSDQKLYMVSCDVQKAFDSIDAERILAMVGGLLRKEEYDLHKFITASTWTKDLYTKTRQTCEVLPPDDTFEDGFRYPHHVILNKASSSRVKASALREIVREHLMSNLVYAHGKFYKQVKGIPQG
;
A
#
# COMPACT_ATOMS: atom_id res chain seq x y z
N VAL A 1 -12.76 -32.17 -8.05
CA VAL A 1 -11.27 -32.05 -8.09
C VAL A 1 -10.75 -30.85 -7.30
N ALA A 2 -11.24 -29.62 -7.55
CA ALA A 2 -10.79 -28.43 -6.80
C ALA A 2 -10.96 -28.52 -5.26
N PRO A 3 -12.10 -28.99 -4.69
CA PRO A 3 -12.26 -29.09 -3.23
C PRO A 3 -11.27 -30.06 -2.58
N LEU A 4 -10.98 -31.18 -3.24
CA LEU A 4 -10.00 -32.16 -2.78
C LEU A 4 -8.58 -31.58 -2.75
N THR A 5 -8.25 -30.75 -3.75
CA THR A 5 -6.94 -30.10 -3.82
C THR A 5 -6.81 -29.07 -2.69
N HIS A 6 -7.83 -28.23 -2.48
CA HIS A 6 -7.84 -27.25 -1.39
C HIS A 6 -7.80 -27.91 0.01
N ALA A 7 -8.47 -29.05 0.19
CA ALA A 7 -8.50 -29.76 1.46
C ALA A 7 -7.13 -30.38 1.83
N ASN A 8 -6.37 -30.86 0.83
CA ASN A 8 -5.12 -31.59 1.08
C ASN A 8 -3.86 -30.74 0.90
N PHE A 9 -3.90 -29.72 0.04
CA PHE A 9 -2.75 -28.94 -0.33
C PHE A 9 -2.98 -27.43 -0.17
N TYR A 10 -1.93 -26.74 0.24
CA TYR A 10 -1.78 -25.31 0.14
C TYR A 10 -1.20 -24.95 -1.24
N ALA A 11 -1.98 -24.28 -2.06
CA ALA A 11 -1.57 -23.80 -3.37
C ALA A 11 -0.99 -22.38 -3.27
N THR A 12 0.22 -22.17 -3.78
CA THR A 12 0.86 -20.85 -3.85
C THR A 12 1.76 -20.72 -5.07
N ASP A 13 1.90 -19.51 -5.61
CA ASP A 13 2.97 -19.16 -6.53
C ASP A 13 4.29 -18.90 -5.78
N ALA A 14 5.37 -18.65 -6.53
CA ALA A 14 6.67 -18.29 -6.00
C ALA A 14 7.20 -17.02 -6.68
N GLU A 15 7.94 -16.19 -5.94
CA GLU A 15 8.45 -14.93 -6.47
C GLU A 15 9.40 -15.16 -7.65
N GLY A 16 9.17 -14.43 -8.75
CA GLY A 16 10.01 -14.51 -9.95
C GLY A 16 9.80 -15.78 -10.79
N LYS A 17 8.82 -16.63 -10.46
CA LYS A 17 8.49 -17.85 -11.22
C LYS A 17 7.21 -17.71 -12.06
N GLY A 18 6.73 -16.49 -12.28
CA GLY A 18 5.54 -16.22 -13.10
C GLY A 18 4.27 -16.79 -12.49
N THR A 19 3.44 -17.43 -13.32
CA THR A 19 2.12 -17.98 -12.95
C THR A 19 2.16 -19.45 -12.51
N THR A 20 3.34 -20.04 -12.33
CA THR A 20 3.47 -21.43 -11.89
C THR A 20 2.98 -21.59 -10.45
N VAL A 21 2.05 -22.52 -10.25
CA VAL A 21 1.48 -22.86 -8.94
C VAL A 21 2.19 -24.06 -8.35
N TYR A 22 2.59 -23.94 -7.08
CA TYR A 22 3.20 -24.98 -6.26
C TYR A 22 2.21 -25.45 -5.21
N TYR A 23 2.22 -26.75 -4.92
CA TYR A 23 1.36 -27.39 -3.95
C TYR A 23 2.19 -27.93 -2.79
N PHE A 24 1.89 -27.47 -1.58
CA PHE A 24 2.51 -27.94 -0.34
C PHE A 24 1.48 -28.67 0.50
N ARG A 25 1.88 -29.67 1.28
CA ARG A 25 0.99 -30.21 2.32
C ARG A 25 0.72 -29.14 3.39
N HIS A 26 -0.50 -29.11 3.91
CA HIS A 26 -0.92 -28.10 4.90
C HIS A 26 -0.11 -28.13 6.19
N ASP A 27 0.28 -29.32 6.68
CA ASP A 27 1.10 -29.48 7.88
C ASP A 27 2.50 -28.89 7.71
N PHE A 28 3.14 -29.21 6.59
CA PHE A 28 4.44 -28.69 6.21
C PHE A 28 4.42 -27.16 6.05
N TRP A 29 3.45 -26.64 5.29
CA TRP A 29 3.30 -25.21 5.08
C TRP A 29 3.07 -24.46 6.40
N ARG A 30 2.21 -24.99 7.27
CA ARG A 30 1.93 -24.41 8.58
C ARG A 30 3.17 -24.39 9.47
N SER A 31 3.98 -25.46 9.45
CA SER A 31 5.21 -25.56 10.25
C SER A 31 6.24 -24.49 9.82
N ILE A 32 6.53 -24.40 8.52
CA ILE A 32 7.48 -23.43 7.96
C ILE A 32 7.00 -21.99 8.20
N SER A 33 5.70 -21.74 8.00
CA SER A 33 5.10 -20.43 8.23
C SER A 33 5.24 -19.97 9.68
N LYS A 34 4.99 -20.87 10.65
CA LYS A 34 5.17 -20.58 12.07
C LYS A 34 6.63 -20.29 12.41
N HIS A 35 7.56 -21.09 11.90
CA HIS A 35 8.99 -20.88 12.13
C HIS A 35 9.47 -19.53 11.59
N TYR A 36 9.03 -19.18 10.38
CA TYR A 36 9.36 -17.89 9.78
C TYR A 36 8.77 -16.69 10.55
N LEU A 37 7.50 -16.76 10.96
CA LEU A 37 6.87 -15.71 11.78
C LEU A 37 7.55 -15.57 13.15
N ALA A 38 7.95 -16.68 13.77
CA ALA A 38 8.73 -16.64 15.01
C ALA A 38 10.10 -15.96 14.82
N GLY A 39 10.76 -16.21 13.68
CA GLY A 39 11.96 -15.49 13.28
C GLY A 39 11.75 -13.99 13.11
N LEU A 40 10.64 -13.57 12.51
CA LEU A 40 10.27 -12.14 12.41
C LEU A 40 9.94 -11.49 13.75
N CYS A 41 9.52 -12.28 14.75
CA CYS A 41 9.30 -11.81 16.12
C CYS A 41 10.58 -11.75 16.96
N GLY A 42 11.75 -12.10 16.38
CA GLY A 42 13.01 -12.17 17.12
C GLY A 42 13.12 -13.38 18.06
N ALA A 43 12.16 -14.31 18.03
CA ALA A 43 12.11 -15.47 18.92
C ALA A 43 12.92 -16.69 18.41
N ALA A 44 13.53 -16.61 17.21
CA ALA A 44 14.32 -17.70 16.65
C ALA A 44 15.82 -17.55 17.00
N PRO A 45 16.49 -18.63 17.46
CA PRO A 45 17.95 -18.64 17.64
C PRO A 45 18.65 -18.34 16.31
N GLY A 46 19.53 -17.34 16.29
CA GLY A 46 20.27 -16.93 15.09
C GLY A 46 19.58 -15.88 14.21
N SER A 47 18.48 -15.25 14.67
CA SER A 47 17.93 -14.10 13.97
C SER A 47 18.88 -12.89 14.08
N ILE A 48 19.61 -12.62 13.01
CA ILE A 48 20.40 -11.38 12.80
C ILE A 48 19.47 -10.15 12.73
N ARG A 49 18.16 -10.36 12.60
CA ARG A 49 17.14 -9.33 12.43
C ARG A 49 16.50 -9.00 13.78
N GLY A 50 16.46 -7.72 14.13
CA GLY A 50 15.58 -7.24 15.20
C GLY A 50 14.10 -7.53 14.88
N PRO A 51 13.22 -7.50 15.90
CA PRO A 51 11.81 -7.86 15.73
C PRO A 51 11.12 -6.91 14.74
N MET A 52 10.53 -7.48 13.68
CA MET A 52 9.71 -6.75 12.70
C MET A 52 8.23 -6.80 13.09
N LEU A 53 7.83 -7.93 13.70
CA LEU A 53 6.50 -8.16 14.23
C LEU A 53 6.61 -8.42 15.73
N GLU A 54 5.59 -8.00 16.47
CA GLU A 54 5.42 -8.35 17.87
C GLU A 54 4.12 -9.14 18.02
N GLN A 55 4.17 -10.33 18.62
CA GLN A 55 2.97 -11.12 18.83
C GLN A 55 2.13 -10.50 19.96
N VAL A 56 0.87 -10.18 19.67
CA VAL A 56 -0.06 -9.56 20.63
C VAL A 56 -0.99 -10.62 21.21
N LYS A 57 -1.29 -10.55 22.51
CA LYS A 57 -2.28 -11.44 23.14
C LYS A 57 -3.69 -11.11 22.63
N ALA A 58 -4.60 -12.08 22.69
CA ALA A 58 -5.95 -11.91 22.15
C ALA A 58 -6.76 -10.80 22.85
N CYS A 59 -6.61 -10.65 24.18
CA CYS A 59 -7.27 -9.58 24.95
C CYS A 59 -6.79 -8.19 24.51
N ASP A 60 -5.48 -7.99 24.45
CA ASP A 60 -4.84 -6.73 24.07
C ASP A 60 -5.14 -6.40 22.61
N PHE A 61 -5.28 -7.43 21.77
CA PHE A 61 -5.65 -7.29 20.37
C PHE A 61 -7.09 -6.79 20.20
N ALA A 62 -8.05 -7.31 20.96
CA ALA A 62 -9.44 -6.85 20.89
C ALA A 62 -9.54 -5.36 21.24
N GLU A 63 -8.78 -4.89 22.22
CA GLU A 63 -8.69 -3.46 22.55
C GLU A 63 -7.98 -2.65 21.46
N ALA A 64 -6.87 -3.15 20.93
CA ALA A 64 -6.11 -2.49 19.87
C ALA A 64 -6.96 -2.34 18.59
N VAL A 65 -7.72 -3.36 18.23
CA VAL A 65 -8.64 -3.36 17.07
C VAL A 65 -9.79 -2.39 17.27
N LYS A 66 -10.36 -2.30 18.49
CA LYS A 66 -11.41 -1.31 18.80
C LYS A 66 -10.90 0.12 18.64
N LYS A 67 -9.66 0.39 19.05
CA LYS A 67 -9.01 1.70 18.91
C LYS A 67 -8.57 2.01 17.48
N ASN A 68 -8.30 0.99 16.67
CA ASN A 68 -7.80 1.14 15.30
C ASN A 68 -8.94 1.46 14.30
N LYS A 69 -8.72 2.49 13.47
CA LYS A 69 -9.63 2.97 12.42
C LYS A 69 -9.38 2.31 11.06
N LEU A 70 -8.14 1.88 10.80
CA LEU A 70 -7.71 1.26 9.55
C LEU A 70 -8.11 -0.21 9.44
N GLY A 71 -8.17 -0.92 10.57
CA GLY A 71 -8.51 -2.34 10.63
C GLY A 71 -7.30 -3.25 10.70
N VAL A 72 -7.43 -4.46 10.16
CA VAL A 72 -6.46 -5.55 10.30
C VAL A 72 -6.05 -6.07 8.94
N THR A 73 -4.74 -6.14 8.75
CA THR A 73 -4.12 -6.65 7.55
C THR A 73 -4.02 -8.17 7.59
N HIS A 74 -4.54 -8.86 6.58
CA HIS A 74 -4.26 -10.28 6.39
C HIS A 74 -2.94 -10.46 5.67
N VAL A 75 -2.08 -11.36 6.16
CA VAL A 75 -0.81 -11.64 5.48
C VAL A 75 -0.79 -12.99 4.79
N ARG A 76 -0.14 -13.01 3.63
CA ARG A 76 0.21 -14.17 2.83
C ARG A 76 1.73 -14.32 2.83
N LEU A 77 2.21 -15.55 2.95
CA LEU A 77 3.63 -15.86 2.80
C LEU A 77 3.89 -16.36 1.38
N LEU A 78 4.87 -15.78 0.72
CA LEU A 78 5.28 -16.12 -0.63
C LEU A 78 6.69 -16.73 -0.61
N PRO A 79 6.92 -17.93 -1.17
CA PRO A 79 8.26 -18.47 -1.31
C PRO A 79 9.18 -17.56 -2.15
N LYS A 80 10.39 -17.28 -1.64
CA LYS A 80 11.42 -16.50 -2.33
C LYS A 80 12.81 -17.10 -2.08
N GLY A 81 13.36 -17.77 -3.09
CA GLY A 81 14.67 -18.42 -2.99
C GLY A 81 14.72 -19.43 -1.84
N LYS A 82 15.62 -19.22 -0.88
CA LYS A 82 15.75 -20.06 0.34
C LYS A 82 14.86 -19.61 1.51
N GLY A 83 14.05 -18.57 1.33
CA GLY A 83 13.21 -18.02 2.38
C GLY A 83 11.80 -17.73 1.91
N MET A 84 11.10 -16.87 2.65
CA MET A 84 9.77 -16.40 2.31
C MET A 84 9.72 -14.88 2.36
N ARG A 85 8.71 -14.32 1.69
CA ARG A 85 8.34 -12.91 1.68
C ARG A 85 6.96 -12.77 2.28
N LEU A 86 6.81 -11.81 3.20
CA LEU A 86 5.52 -11.46 3.78
C LEU A 86 4.82 -10.48 2.84
N ILE A 87 3.59 -10.78 2.45
CA ILE A 87 2.74 -9.91 1.64
C ILE A 87 1.47 -9.61 2.42
N SER A 88 1.20 -8.33 2.62
CA SER A 88 0.04 -7.78 3.29
C SER A 88 -1.08 -7.51 2.30
N ASN A 89 -2.28 -8.03 2.54
CA ASN A 89 -3.45 -7.70 1.74
C ASN A 89 -4.20 -6.52 2.37
N GLN A 90 -3.95 -5.32 1.83
CA GLN A 90 -4.54 -4.05 2.26
C GLN A 90 -5.86 -3.71 1.54
N SER A 91 -6.27 -4.55 0.58
CA SER A 91 -7.47 -4.36 -0.24
C SER A 91 -8.69 -5.12 0.28
N LYS A 92 -8.52 -5.98 1.28
CA LYS A 92 -9.62 -6.69 1.93
C LYS A 92 -10.21 -5.85 3.06
N ALA A 93 -11.54 -5.78 3.14
CA ALA A 93 -12.22 -5.24 4.31
C ALA A 93 -11.88 -6.08 5.55
N THR A 94 -11.81 -5.41 6.70
CA THR A 94 -11.66 -6.11 7.98
C THR A 94 -13.03 -6.47 8.48
N GLU A 95 -13.27 -7.76 8.69
CA GLU A 95 -14.49 -8.28 9.30
C GLU A 95 -14.04 -9.17 10.45
N ILE A 96 -14.19 -8.67 11.68
CA ILE A 96 -13.77 -9.39 12.88
C ILE A 96 -14.93 -9.44 13.85
N ASP A 97 -15.27 -10.66 14.23
CA ASP A 97 -16.22 -10.96 15.30
C ASP A 97 -15.57 -10.63 16.64
N LEU A 98 -16.13 -9.65 17.35
CA LEU A 98 -15.68 -9.25 18.69
C LEU A 98 -16.75 -9.63 19.73
N PRO A 99 -16.36 -10.23 20.86
CA PRO A 99 -17.30 -10.42 21.97
C PRO A 99 -17.77 -9.06 22.49
N GLU A 100 -19.08 -8.83 22.55
CA GLU A 100 -19.61 -7.63 23.20
C GLU A 100 -19.52 -7.76 24.73
N PRO A 101 -19.05 -6.71 25.44
CA PRO A 101 -18.79 -6.80 26.87
C PRO A 101 -20.05 -6.93 27.75
N TYR A 102 -21.27 -6.77 27.22
CA TYR A 102 -22.50 -6.70 28.05
C TYR A 102 -23.73 -7.43 27.52
N SER A 103 -23.73 -7.97 26.29
CA SER A 103 -24.96 -8.53 25.69
C SER A 103 -24.91 -10.04 25.44
N GLY A 104 -23.76 -10.69 25.62
CA GLY A 104 -23.57 -12.08 25.18
C GLY A 104 -23.61 -12.28 23.66
N ASN A 105 -23.83 -11.21 22.89
CA ASN A 105 -23.82 -11.22 21.44
C ASN A 105 -22.41 -10.97 20.89
N ILE A 106 -22.14 -11.54 19.73
CA ILE A 106 -20.92 -11.29 18.97
C ILE A 106 -21.20 -10.08 18.08
N GLY A 107 -20.60 -8.93 18.39
CA GLY A 107 -20.65 -7.74 17.56
C GLY A 107 -19.64 -7.86 16.42
N GLN A 108 -20.07 -7.65 15.17
CA GLN A 108 -19.17 -7.68 14.03
C GLN A 108 -18.53 -6.30 13.82
N LEU A 109 -17.21 -6.21 13.98
CA LEU A 109 -16.47 -5.02 13.58
C LEU A 109 -16.15 -5.10 12.10
N VAL A 110 -16.74 -4.19 11.32
CA VAL A 110 -16.45 -4.01 9.90
C VAL A 110 -15.67 -2.72 9.69
N ARG A 111 -14.50 -2.82 9.06
CA ARG A 111 -13.72 -1.67 8.58
C ARG A 111 -13.54 -1.75 7.06
N PRO A 112 -13.59 -0.60 6.36
CA PRO A 112 -13.26 -0.57 4.94
C PRO A 112 -11.82 -1.03 4.70
N PRO A 113 -11.47 -1.44 3.48
CA PRO A 113 -10.10 -1.74 3.10
C PRO A 113 -9.15 -0.60 3.47
N ILE A 114 -7.95 -0.93 3.95
CA ILE A 114 -6.93 0.06 4.33
C ILE A 114 -6.58 0.95 3.14
N ASN A 115 -6.49 0.38 1.94
CA ASN A 115 -6.27 1.15 0.70
C ASN A 115 -7.40 2.14 0.39
N ALA A 116 -8.64 1.85 0.78
CA ALA A 116 -9.75 2.78 0.62
C ALA A 116 -9.65 3.93 1.63
N SER A 117 -9.30 3.61 2.88
CA SER A 117 -9.09 4.60 3.95
C SER A 117 -7.92 5.55 3.65
N LEU A 118 -6.83 5.04 3.07
CA LEU A 118 -5.65 5.83 2.69
C LEU A 118 -5.83 6.61 1.38
N ARG A 119 -6.92 6.36 0.63
CA ARG A 119 -7.11 6.94 -0.70
C ARG A 119 -7.05 8.46 -0.69
N GLU A 120 -7.68 9.08 0.30
CA GLU A 120 -7.74 10.54 0.44
C GLU A 120 -6.36 11.13 0.77
N ALA A 121 -5.62 10.51 1.70
CA ALA A 121 -4.24 10.88 2.01
C ALA A 121 -3.32 10.76 0.80
N PHE A 122 -3.45 9.68 0.04
CA PHE A 122 -2.70 9.49 -1.20
C PHE A 122 -2.99 10.60 -2.21
N CYS A 123 -4.26 10.99 -2.42
CA CYS A 123 -4.61 12.06 -3.35
C CYS A 123 -3.97 13.40 -2.98
N VAL A 124 -4.05 13.77 -1.70
CA VAL A 124 -3.51 15.04 -1.20
C VAL A 124 -1.99 15.06 -1.31
N ILE A 125 -1.31 13.98 -0.89
CA ILE A 125 0.14 13.86 -1.01
C ILE A 125 0.58 13.96 -2.47
N GLN A 126 -0.12 13.28 -3.40
CA GLN A 126 0.16 13.36 -4.83
C GLN A 126 -0.11 14.76 -5.42
N HIS A 127 -1.11 15.47 -4.91
CA HIS A 127 -1.35 16.86 -5.30
C HIS A 127 -0.18 17.77 -4.88
N GLU A 128 0.26 17.69 -3.62
CA GLU A 128 1.40 18.48 -3.12
C GLU A 128 2.71 18.14 -3.85
N ILE A 129 2.96 16.85 -4.13
CA ILE A 129 4.13 16.44 -4.92
C ILE A 129 4.09 17.05 -6.32
N ARG A 130 2.93 17.07 -6.99
CA ARG A 130 2.78 17.66 -8.33
C ARG A 130 2.88 19.19 -8.31
N ALA A 131 2.42 19.82 -7.24
CA ALA A 131 2.51 21.28 -7.05
C ALA A 131 3.94 21.78 -6.82
N VAL A 132 4.86 20.91 -6.38
CA VAL A 132 6.26 21.26 -6.10
C VAL A 132 7.21 20.44 -6.96
N PRO A 133 7.55 20.92 -8.18
CA PRO A 133 8.50 20.26 -9.04
C PRO A 133 9.84 20.01 -8.33
N GLY A 134 10.33 18.77 -8.39
CA GLY A 134 11.64 18.41 -7.84
C GLY A 134 11.68 18.04 -6.36
N ILE A 135 10.56 18.05 -5.63
CA ILE A 135 10.54 17.65 -4.20
C ILE A 135 10.99 16.20 -3.97
N LEU A 136 10.77 15.33 -4.95
CA LEU A 136 11.25 13.94 -4.96
C LEU A 136 12.47 13.73 -5.86
N GLY A 137 13.07 14.82 -6.35
CA GLY A 137 14.22 14.81 -7.26
C GLY A 137 13.98 13.96 -8.51
N ALA A 138 14.88 13.00 -8.75
CA ALA A 138 14.86 12.13 -9.92
C ALA A 138 13.90 10.93 -9.80
N SER A 139 13.09 10.83 -8.74
CA SER A 139 12.16 9.70 -8.54
C SER A 139 11.15 9.58 -9.69
N CYS A 140 10.92 8.38 -10.19
CA CYS A 140 9.96 8.09 -11.25
C CYS A 140 8.90 7.12 -10.73
N PHE A 141 7.61 7.40 -11.00
CA PHE A 141 6.49 6.56 -10.55
C PHE A 141 5.83 5.78 -11.69
N SER A 142 6.18 6.10 -12.94
CA SER A 142 5.68 5.41 -14.11
C SER A 142 6.76 5.25 -15.19
N ASP A 143 6.58 4.29 -16.08
CA ASP A 143 7.46 4.09 -17.24
C ASP A 143 7.50 5.35 -18.14
N LYS A 144 6.37 6.07 -18.19
CA LYS A 144 6.27 7.37 -18.88
C LYS A 144 7.20 8.39 -18.23
N ASP A 145 7.22 8.49 -16.90
CA ASP A 145 8.11 9.43 -16.19
C ASP A 145 9.59 9.12 -16.48
N ILE A 146 9.94 7.83 -16.52
CA ILE A 146 11.31 7.38 -16.86
C ILE A 146 11.66 7.85 -18.28
N TYR A 147 10.79 7.55 -19.24
CA TYR A 147 10.99 7.94 -20.64
C TYR A 147 11.11 9.46 -20.81
N GLU A 148 10.26 10.24 -20.15
CA GLU A 148 10.26 11.70 -20.25
C GLU A 148 11.55 12.30 -19.67
N LYS A 149 11.97 11.86 -18.47
CA LYS A 149 13.18 12.37 -17.81
C LYS A 149 14.46 11.96 -18.54
N LEU A 150 14.57 10.68 -18.91
CA LEU A 150 15.73 10.18 -19.65
C LEU A 150 15.80 10.81 -21.05
N GLY A 151 14.65 10.90 -21.74
CA GLY A 151 14.57 11.55 -23.05
C GLY A 151 14.94 13.03 -22.99
N ALA A 152 14.52 13.76 -21.95
CA ALA A 152 14.93 15.14 -21.75
C ALA A 152 16.45 15.27 -21.56
N PHE A 153 17.05 14.42 -20.73
CA PHE A 153 18.51 14.38 -20.52
C PHE A 153 19.28 14.08 -21.82
N LEU A 154 18.84 13.10 -22.61
CA LEU A 154 19.51 12.74 -23.86
C LEU A 154 19.39 13.82 -24.94
N ARG A 155 18.23 14.49 -25.04
CA ARG A 155 18.04 15.63 -25.96
C ARG A 155 18.95 16.79 -25.59
N ASP A 156 19.01 17.11 -24.31
CA ASP A 156 19.87 18.17 -23.77
C ASP A 156 21.36 17.86 -23.97
N HIS A 157 21.78 16.62 -23.73
CA HIS A 157 23.14 16.17 -24.04
C HIS A 157 23.49 16.30 -25.52
N LYS A 158 22.58 15.91 -26.42
CA LYS A 158 22.75 16.07 -27.88
C LYS A 158 22.79 17.53 -28.29
N ALA A 159 21.95 18.39 -27.71
CA ALA A 159 21.90 19.82 -28.01
C ALA A 159 23.19 20.56 -27.61
N ARG A 160 23.88 20.09 -26.56
CA ARG A 160 25.19 20.62 -26.15
C ARG A 160 26.34 20.24 -27.08
N GLY A 161 26.10 19.43 -28.12
CA GLY A 161 27.16 18.96 -29.03
C GLY A 161 28.26 18.18 -28.32
N SER A 162 27.93 17.54 -27.20
CA SER A 162 28.90 16.87 -26.35
C SER A 162 29.20 15.48 -26.89
N ASP A 163 30.43 15.26 -27.37
CA ASP A 163 30.97 13.92 -27.69
C ASP A 163 31.37 13.13 -26.42
N GLN A 164 30.93 13.57 -25.24
CA GLN A 164 31.25 12.90 -23.99
C GLN A 164 30.53 11.56 -23.89
N LYS A 165 31.29 10.52 -23.53
CA LYS A 165 30.74 9.19 -23.26
C LYS A 165 29.79 9.24 -22.07
N LEU A 166 28.60 8.65 -22.24
CA LEU A 166 27.65 8.44 -21.17
C LEU A 166 27.99 7.15 -20.40
N TYR A 167 27.86 7.20 -19.07
CA TYR A 167 28.05 6.06 -18.19
C TYR A 167 26.77 5.81 -17.39
N MET A 168 26.47 4.54 -17.10
CA MET A 168 25.32 4.14 -16.31
C MET A 168 25.77 3.30 -15.13
N VAL A 169 25.24 3.61 -13.95
CA VAL A 169 25.42 2.83 -12.73
C VAL A 169 24.05 2.27 -12.33
N SER A 170 23.99 0.97 -12.08
CA SER A 170 22.80 0.30 -11.57
C SER A 170 23.04 -0.12 -10.12
N CYS A 171 22.14 0.30 -9.23
CA CYS A 171 22.19 -0.02 -7.80
C CYS A 171 20.84 -0.63 -7.39
N ASP A 172 20.88 -1.71 -6.62
CA ASP A 172 19.70 -2.32 -6.02
C ASP A 172 19.68 -2.09 -4.51
N VAL A 173 18.54 -1.67 -3.98
CA VAL A 173 18.35 -1.43 -2.54
C VAL A 173 17.70 -2.66 -1.92
N GLN A 174 18.48 -3.41 -1.15
CA GLN A 174 17.98 -4.60 -0.50
C GLN A 174 16.99 -4.25 0.62
N LYS A 175 15.82 -4.91 0.62
CA LYS A 175 14.79 -4.83 1.69
C LYS A 175 14.28 -3.41 1.97
N ALA A 176 14.06 -2.62 0.92
CA ALA A 176 13.60 -1.23 1.04
C ALA A 176 12.41 -1.06 2.01
N PHE A 177 11.37 -1.90 1.92
CA PHE A 177 10.19 -1.82 2.81
C PHE A 177 10.51 -2.07 4.29
N ASP A 178 11.47 -2.94 4.59
CA ASP A 178 11.80 -3.33 5.97
C ASP A 178 12.76 -2.31 6.64
N SER A 179 13.53 -1.58 5.84
CA SER A 179 14.53 -0.60 6.31
C SER A 179 13.99 0.81 6.48
N ILE A 180 12.76 1.06 6.06
CA ILE A 180 12.15 2.38 6.12
C ILE A 180 11.91 2.80 7.58
N ASP A 181 12.35 4.01 7.89
CA ASP A 181 12.06 4.71 9.14
C ASP A 181 10.70 5.41 9.04
N ALA A 182 9.73 4.89 9.80
CA ALA A 182 8.36 5.38 9.85
C ALA A 182 8.26 6.81 10.42
N GLU A 183 9.09 7.17 11.39
CA GLU A 183 9.08 8.51 12.00
C GLU A 183 9.56 9.55 11.01
N ARG A 184 10.63 9.23 10.27
CA ARG A 184 11.17 10.09 9.23
C ARG A 184 10.16 10.33 8.11
N ILE A 185 9.42 9.31 7.68
CA ILE A 185 8.34 9.48 6.69
C ILE A 185 7.24 10.38 7.24
N LEU A 186 6.83 10.18 8.49
CA LEU A 186 5.78 11.01 9.09
C LEU A 186 6.19 12.49 9.18
N ALA A 187 7.46 12.76 9.49
CA ALA A 187 8.02 14.12 9.47
C ALA A 187 8.01 14.71 8.05
N MET A 188 8.39 13.94 7.03
CA MET A 188 8.35 14.36 5.63
C MET A 188 6.93 14.67 5.16
N VAL A 189 5.96 13.81 5.48
CA VAL A 189 4.54 14.05 5.16
C VAL A 189 4.04 15.30 5.88
N GLY A 190 4.45 15.52 7.13
CA GLY A 190 4.12 16.74 7.88
C GLY A 190 4.64 18.01 7.23
N GLY A 191 5.86 18.01 6.70
CA GLY A 191 6.45 19.16 5.98
C GLY A 191 5.93 19.34 4.55
N LEU A 192 5.34 18.30 3.95
CA LEU A 192 4.77 18.33 2.61
C LEU A 192 3.39 19.00 2.58
N LEU A 193 2.58 18.80 3.63
CA LEU A 193 1.22 19.35 3.71
C LEU A 193 1.26 20.85 4.02
N ARG A 194 0.96 21.68 3.01
CA ARG A 194 1.05 23.15 3.11
C ARG A 194 -0.24 23.81 3.57
N LYS A 195 -1.40 23.20 3.26
CA LYS A 195 -2.72 23.73 3.62
C LYS A 195 -3.25 23.03 4.87
N GLU A 196 -4.08 23.72 5.63
CA GLU A 196 -4.77 23.12 6.77
C GLU A 196 -5.91 22.20 6.35
N GLU A 197 -6.57 22.50 5.23
CA GLU A 197 -7.70 21.76 4.69
C GLU A 197 -7.57 21.59 3.17
N TYR A 198 -8.08 20.45 2.67
CA TYR A 198 -8.08 20.10 1.26
C TYR A 198 -9.49 19.71 0.82
N ASP A 199 -9.92 20.27 -0.30
CA ASP A 199 -11.18 19.91 -0.95
C ASP A 199 -10.93 18.81 -2.00
N LEU A 200 -11.45 17.61 -1.71
CA LEU A 200 -11.35 16.44 -2.56
C LEU A 200 -12.61 16.28 -3.38
N HIS A 201 -12.44 15.97 -4.66
CA HIS A 201 -13.52 15.63 -5.57
C HIS A 201 -13.40 14.18 -6.01
N LYS A 202 -14.47 13.41 -5.85
CA LYS A 202 -14.59 12.04 -6.32
C LYS A 202 -15.46 12.00 -7.57
N PHE A 203 -14.89 11.56 -8.67
CA PHE A 203 -15.55 11.48 -9.96
C PHE A 203 -15.25 10.17 -10.66
N ILE A 204 -16.01 9.88 -11.70
CA ILE A 204 -15.82 8.72 -12.53
C ILE A 204 -15.22 9.16 -13.86
N THR A 205 -14.14 8.52 -14.28
CA THR A 205 -13.63 8.65 -15.64
C THR A 205 -14.02 7.43 -16.45
N ALA A 206 -14.59 7.65 -17.63
CA ALA A 206 -14.89 6.64 -18.64
C ALA A 206 -13.99 6.87 -19.86
N SER A 207 -13.24 5.86 -20.27
CA SER A 207 -12.49 5.88 -21.55
C SER A 207 -12.88 4.72 -22.44
N THR A 208 -12.77 4.95 -23.74
CA THR A 208 -12.89 3.93 -24.78
C THR A 208 -11.47 3.56 -25.24
N TRP A 209 -11.13 2.28 -25.21
CA TRP A 209 -9.76 1.81 -25.51
C TRP A 209 -9.61 1.12 -26.86
N THR A 210 -10.69 0.99 -27.63
CA THR A 210 -10.74 0.31 -28.94
C THR A 210 -11.95 0.79 -29.76
N LYS A 211 -12.02 0.41 -31.04
CA LYS A 211 -13.22 0.63 -31.90
C LYS A 211 -14.50 0.01 -31.30
N ASP A 212 -14.36 -0.99 -30.44
CA ASP A 212 -15.45 -1.55 -29.64
C ASP A 212 -15.67 -0.72 -28.37
N LEU A 213 -16.95 -0.50 -28.03
CA LEU A 213 -17.43 0.28 -26.89
C LEU A 213 -17.15 -0.44 -25.55
N TYR A 214 -15.88 -0.66 -25.22
CA TYR A 214 -15.47 -1.08 -23.89
C TYR A 214 -15.26 0.16 -23.03
N THR A 215 -16.23 0.45 -22.16
CA THR A 215 -16.16 1.56 -21.21
C THR A 215 -15.45 1.10 -19.95
N LYS A 216 -14.21 1.56 -19.73
CA LYS A 216 -13.53 1.35 -18.45
C LYS A 216 -13.89 2.50 -17.51
N THR A 217 -14.68 2.18 -16.49
CA THR A 217 -15.08 3.10 -15.43
C THR A 217 -14.07 3.05 -14.28
N ARG A 218 -13.45 4.19 -13.94
CA ARG A 218 -12.55 4.30 -12.78
C ARG A 218 -13.02 5.40 -11.84
N GLN A 219 -13.09 5.09 -10.54
CA GLN A 219 -13.29 6.09 -9.51
C GLN A 219 -11.97 6.80 -9.23
N THR A 220 -11.96 8.11 -9.45
CA THR A 220 -10.82 8.98 -9.27
C THR A 220 -11.12 9.95 -8.14
N CYS A 221 -10.09 10.27 -7.36
CA CYS A 221 -10.16 11.26 -6.30
C CYS A 221 -8.95 12.18 -6.50
N GLU A 222 -9.21 13.48 -6.57
CA GLU A 222 -8.18 14.50 -6.74
C GLU A 222 -8.56 15.76 -5.96
N VAL A 223 -7.54 16.54 -5.60
CA VAL A 223 -7.70 17.84 -4.96
C VAL A 223 -7.93 18.88 -6.05
N LEU A 224 -9.00 19.66 -5.93
CA LEU A 224 -9.26 20.77 -6.83
C LEU A 224 -8.35 21.97 -6.45
N PRO A 225 -7.69 22.63 -7.42
CA PRO A 225 -7.01 23.89 -7.15
C PRO A 225 -8.01 24.95 -6.63
N PRO A 226 -7.57 25.88 -5.77
CA PRO A 226 -8.47 26.80 -5.05
C PRO A 226 -9.27 27.75 -5.95
N ASP A 227 -8.89 27.92 -7.22
CA ASP A 227 -9.53 28.84 -8.17
C ASP A 227 -10.13 28.14 -9.41
N ASP A 228 -10.03 26.80 -9.49
CA ASP A 228 -10.54 26.06 -10.63
C ASP A 228 -11.93 25.51 -10.34
N THR A 229 -12.80 25.52 -11.35
CA THR A 229 -14.03 24.73 -11.30
C THR A 229 -13.72 23.27 -11.62
N PHE A 230 -14.63 22.35 -11.27
CA PHE A 230 -14.48 20.94 -11.64
C PHE A 230 -14.22 20.72 -13.14
N GLU A 231 -14.82 21.55 -14.00
CA GLU A 231 -14.71 21.47 -15.45
C GLU A 231 -13.34 21.95 -15.97
N ASP A 232 -12.77 22.96 -15.31
CA ASP A 232 -11.48 23.56 -15.71
C ASP A 232 -10.28 22.83 -15.09
N GLY A 233 -10.41 22.35 -13.85
CA GLY A 233 -9.32 21.79 -13.06
C GLY A 233 -8.92 20.36 -13.42
N PHE A 234 -9.79 19.58 -14.07
CA PHE A 234 -9.54 18.17 -14.40
C PHE A 234 -9.49 17.90 -15.90
N ARG A 235 -8.27 17.77 -16.45
CA ARG A 235 -8.05 17.45 -17.87
C ARG A 235 -7.61 16.00 -18.07
N TYR A 236 -8.51 15.17 -18.59
CA TYR A 236 -8.25 13.78 -18.96
C TYR A 236 -8.43 13.59 -20.48
N PRO A 237 -7.35 13.57 -21.27
CA PRO A 237 -7.44 13.39 -22.72
C PRO A 237 -8.13 12.07 -23.06
N HIS A 238 -9.07 12.08 -24.01
CA HIS A 238 -9.83 10.89 -24.45
C HIS A 238 -10.68 10.21 -23.35
N HIS A 239 -11.11 10.96 -22.33
CA HIS A 239 -12.00 10.46 -21.29
C HIS A 239 -13.25 11.33 -21.18
N VAL A 240 -14.38 10.70 -20.86
CA VAL A 240 -15.58 11.36 -20.36
C VAL A 240 -15.53 11.36 -18.84
N ILE A 241 -15.69 12.54 -18.24
CA ILE A 241 -15.72 12.70 -16.79
C ILE A 241 -17.18 12.81 -16.36
N LEU A 242 -17.59 11.90 -15.48
CA LEU A 242 -18.90 11.89 -14.85
C LEU A 242 -18.73 12.41 -13.43
N ASN A 243 -19.20 13.64 -13.20
CA ASN A 243 -19.27 14.21 -11.87
C ASN A 243 -20.35 13.46 -11.07
N LYS A 244 -19.96 12.78 -9.99
CA LYS A 244 -20.89 12.12 -9.07
C LYS A 244 -21.22 12.96 -7.83
N ALA A 245 -20.92 14.26 -7.84
CA ALA A 245 -21.20 15.22 -6.76
C ALA A 245 -20.76 14.74 -5.35
N SER A 246 -19.67 13.96 -5.29
CA SER A 246 -19.08 13.55 -4.01
C SER A 246 -17.83 14.38 -3.79
N SER A 247 -17.98 15.48 -3.06
CA SER A 247 -16.84 16.22 -2.50
C SER A 247 -16.67 15.88 -1.02
N SER A 248 -15.42 15.82 -0.57
CA SER A 248 -15.10 15.71 0.85
C SER A 248 -14.03 16.74 1.20
N ARG A 249 -14.20 17.42 2.34
CA ARG A 249 -13.19 18.30 2.90
C ARG A 249 -12.42 17.56 3.97
N VAL A 250 -11.09 17.54 3.86
CA VAL A 250 -10.23 16.78 4.76
C VAL A 250 -9.17 17.68 5.37
N LYS A 251 -9.05 17.62 6.70
CA LYS A 251 -8.02 18.34 7.45
C LYS A 251 -6.66 17.66 7.32
N ALA A 252 -5.60 18.45 7.16
CA ALA A 252 -4.23 17.95 7.15
C ALA A 252 -3.87 17.17 8.43
N SER A 253 -4.39 17.58 9.59
CA SER A 253 -4.21 16.85 10.85
C SER A 253 -4.80 15.44 10.82
N ALA A 254 -5.98 15.27 10.22
CA ALA A 254 -6.60 13.96 10.05
C ALA A 254 -5.82 13.06 9.08
N LEU A 255 -5.26 13.65 8.01
CA LEU A 255 -4.38 12.94 7.06
C LEU A 255 -3.07 12.48 7.71
N ARG A 256 -2.46 13.33 8.54
CA ARG A 256 -1.26 12.95 9.29
C ARG A 256 -1.55 11.83 10.26
N GLU A 257 -2.70 11.87 10.92
CA GLU A 257 -3.11 10.85 11.88
C GLU A 257 -3.36 9.49 11.22
N ILE A 258 -4.04 9.46 10.07
CA ILE A 258 -4.29 8.20 9.34
C ILE A 258 -2.99 7.60 8.77
N VAL A 259 -2.06 8.44 8.30
CA VAL A 259 -0.74 8.00 7.85
C VAL A 259 0.09 7.48 9.04
N ARG A 260 0.08 8.18 10.17
CA ARG A 260 0.74 7.76 11.40
C ARG A 260 0.20 6.41 11.86
N GLU A 261 -1.12 6.24 11.87
CA GLU A 261 -1.77 4.99 12.26
C GLU A 261 -1.37 3.83 11.34
N HIS A 262 -1.30 4.07 10.02
CA HIS A 262 -0.86 3.06 9.05
C HIS A 262 0.60 2.64 9.27
N LEU A 263 1.48 3.60 9.56
CA LEU A 263 2.91 3.33 9.71
C LEU A 263 3.26 2.71 11.08
N MET A 264 2.60 3.14 12.16
CA MET A 264 2.99 2.82 13.55
C MET A 264 2.07 1.82 14.25
N SER A 265 0.85 1.66 13.77
CA SER A 265 -0.20 0.86 14.42
C SER A 265 -0.79 -0.20 13.49
N ASN A 266 -0.02 -0.65 12.49
CA ASN A 266 -0.47 -1.69 11.59
C ASN A 266 -0.64 -3.02 12.34
N LEU A 267 -1.89 -3.50 12.37
CA LEU A 267 -2.27 -4.78 12.97
C LEU A 267 -2.31 -5.85 11.89
N VAL A 268 -1.72 -7.00 12.18
CA VAL A 268 -1.52 -8.09 11.24
C VAL A 268 -2.13 -9.38 11.79
N TYR A 269 -2.92 -10.06 10.97
CA TYR A 269 -3.43 -11.39 11.26
C TYR A 269 -2.76 -12.45 10.37
N ALA A 270 -2.12 -13.42 11.00
CA ALA A 270 -1.41 -14.50 10.32
C ALA A 270 -1.61 -15.83 11.05
N HIS A 271 -2.11 -16.85 10.34
CA HIS A 271 -2.18 -18.24 10.84
C HIS A 271 -2.86 -18.38 12.22
N GLY A 272 -3.98 -17.67 12.45
CA GLY A 272 -4.72 -17.75 13.71
C GLY A 272 -4.12 -16.92 14.85
N LYS A 273 -3.09 -16.12 14.59
CA LYS A 273 -2.43 -15.26 15.57
C LYS A 273 -2.42 -13.81 15.11
N PHE A 274 -2.35 -12.92 16.10
CA PHE A 274 -2.31 -11.49 15.91
C PHE A 274 -0.91 -10.95 16.20
N TYR A 275 -0.50 -9.98 15.39
CA TYR A 275 0.79 -9.33 15.46
C TYR A 275 0.63 -7.82 15.26
N LYS A 276 1.52 -7.05 15.84
CA LYS A 276 1.72 -5.64 15.55
C LYS A 276 3.00 -5.47 14.76
N GLN A 277 2.97 -4.70 13.69
CA GLN A 277 4.19 -4.34 12.97
C GLN A 277 4.94 -3.25 13.74
N VAL A 278 6.24 -3.48 13.97
CA VAL A 278 7.10 -2.57 14.76
C VAL A 278 8.17 -1.92 13.87
N LYS A 279 8.56 -2.57 12.78
CA LYS A 279 9.59 -2.06 11.86
C LYS A 279 9.20 -2.21 10.40
N GLY A 280 9.54 -1.20 9.61
CA GLY A 280 9.26 -1.14 8.18
C GLY A 280 7.78 -0.90 7.86
N ILE A 281 7.45 -0.94 6.57
CA ILE A 281 6.11 -0.72 6.03
C ILE A 281 5.54 -2.04 5.50
N PRO A 282 4.23 -2.31 5.67
CA PRO A 282 3.62 -3.52 5.11
C PRO A 282 3.73 -3.53 3.59
N GLN A 283 4.00 -4.71 3.03
CA GLN A 283 4.17 -4.85 1.60
C GLN A 283 2.95 -5.48 0.94
N GLY A 284 2.20 -4.71 0.16
CA GLY A 284 1.09 -5.19 -0.67
C GLY A 284 -0.15 -4.32 -0.58
#